data_AF-A0A969STC7-F1
#
_entry.id   AF-A0A969STC7-F1
#
_cell.length_a   1.000
_cell.length_b   1.000
_cell.length_c   1.000
_cell.angle_alpha   90.00
_cell.angle_beta   90.00
_cell.angle_gamma   90.00
#
_symmetry.space_group_name_H-M   'P 1'
#
loop_
_entity.id
_entity.type
_entity.pdbx_description
1 polymer ?
#
loop_
_entity_poly.entity_id
_entity_poly.type
_entity_poly.pdbx_seq_one_letter_code
_entity_poly.pdbx_strand_id
1 'polypeptide(L)'
;MANTSIIMLGNTGGKFEVIGEPIRADGFYGFPDGKHTISIHLDNFTGKVWLEGTLASKPRDGDCTEQYGFTTDWFSIYLTPCTPYLQFEQETSSNGYVFEGNFVYLRVRLDRSYIQPVPDNHFDLATLGTIRKVLLNH
;
A
#
# COMPACT_ATOMS: atom_id res chain seq x y z
N MET A 1 -7.52 -14.45 -17.33
CA MET A 1 -8.22 -14.76 -16.08
C MET A 1 -7.14 -14.80 -15.02
N ALA A 2 -7.17 -13.84 -14.11
CA ALA A 2 -6.24 -13.76 -13.00
C ALA A 2 -6.50 -14.96 -12.07
N ASN A 3 -5.57 -15.92 -12.03
CA ASN A 3 -5.77 -17.22 -11.37
C ASN A 3 -5.17 -17.28 -9.96
N THR A 4 -4.57 -16.19 -9.48
CA THR A 4 -3.86 -16.18 -8.19
C THR A 4 -4.06 -14.86 -7.45
N SER A 5 -4.54 -14.93 -6.21
CA SER A 5 -4.54 -13.80 -5.29
C SER A 5 -3.29 -13.84 -4.42
N ILE A 6 -2.51 -12.75 -4.41
CA ILE A 6 -1.30 -12.62 -3.61
C ILE A 6 -1.57 -11.66 -2.44
N ILE A 7 -1.08 -11.99 -1.24
CA ILE A 7 -1.15 -11.10 -0.08
C ILE A 7 -0.04 -10.07 -0.20
N MET A 8 -0.39 -8.79 -0.40
CA MET A 8 0.57 -7.67 -0.41
C MET A 8 0.87 -7.17 1.00
N LEU A 9 -0.12 -7.20 1.89
CA LEU A 9 0.03 -6.77 3.27
C LEU A 9 -0.82 -7.67 4.18
N GLY A 10 -0.19 -8.24 5.20
CA GLY A 10 -0.88 -9.03 6.23
C GLY A 10 -1.57 -8.16 7.28
N ASN A 11 -2.00 -8.80 8.38
CA ASN A 11 -2.61 -8.06 9.48
C ASN A 11 -1.59 -7.08 10.10
N THR A 12 -1.93 -5.79 10.12
CA THR A 12 -1.04 -4.75 10.64
C THR A 12 -1.04 -4.65 12.17
N GLY A 13 -1.98 -5.27 12.87
CA GLY A 13 -1.96 -5.41 14.34
C GLY A 13 -1.93 -4.09 15.12
N GLY A 14 -2.47 -3.00 14.54
CA GLY A 14 -2.51 -1.68 15.15
C GLY A 14 -1.23 -0.86 14.98
N LYS A 15 -0.26 -1.33 14.19
CA LYS A 15 0.96 -0.56 13.91
C LYS A 15 0.65 0.82 13.31
N PHE A 16 1.51 1.79 13.64
CA PHE A 16 1.36 3.18 13.20
C PHE A 16 1.77 3.35 11.74
N GLU A 17 2.92 2.79 11.36
CA GLU A 17 3.42 2.77 9.98
C GLU A 17 3.84 1.35 9.62
N VAL A 18 3.46 0.90 8.42
CA VAL A 18 3.83 -0.42 7.92
C VAL A 18 4.03 -0.35 6.42
N ILE A 19 5.17 -0.84 5.94
CA ILE A 19 5.40 -1.06 4.52
C ILE A 19 5.29 -2.55 4.26
N GLY A 20 4.48 -2.93 3.27
CA GLY A 20 4.34 -4.30 2.80
C GLY A 20 5.52 -4.74 1.94
N GLU A 21 5.73 -6.04 1.84
CA GLU A 21 6.76 -6.61 0.98
C GLU A 21 6.45 -6.33 -0.50
N PRO A 22 7.47 -6.05 -1.32
CA PRO A 22 7.28 -5.81 -2.74
C PRO A 22 6.85 -7.08 -3.47
N ILE A 23 5.68 -7.04 -4.09
CA ILE A 23 5.11 -8.14 -4.88
C ILE A 23 5.38 -7.91 -6.36
N ARG A 24 5.76 -8.96 -7.08
CA ARG A 24 5.93 -8.92 -8.54
C ARG A 24 4.60 -8.66 -9.23
N ALA A 25 4.60 -7.75 -10.18
CA ALA A 25 3.44 -7.38 -10.99
C ALA A 25 3.69 -7.71 -12.47
N ASP A 26 2.77 -7.31 -13.35
CA ASP A 26 2.74 -7.76 -14.76
C ASP A 26 4.00 -7.39 -15.54
N GLY A 27 4.61 -6.26 -15.23
CA GLY A 27 5.85 -5.82 -15.85
C GLY A 27 7.06 -6.66 -15.51
N PHE A 28 7.03 -7.42 -14.42
CA PHE A 28 8.07 -8.40 -14.13
C PHE A 28 8.00 -9.60 -15.08
N TYR A 29 6.78 -10.02 -15.44
CA TYR A 29 6.54 -11.19 -16.29
C TYR A 29 6.42 -10.83 -17.78
N GLY A 30 6.43 -9.54 -18.12
CA GLY A 30 6.31 -9.05 -19.49
C GLY A 30 4.88 -9.15 -20.04
N PHE A 31 3.87 -9.19 -19.16
CA PHE A 31 2.47 -9.17 -19.59
C PHE A 31 2.06 -7.73 -19.96
N PRO A 32 1.51 -7.52 -21.18
CA PRO A 32 1.21 -6.18 -21.67
C PRO A 32 -0.16 -5.62 -21.27
N ASP A 33 -1.02 -6.41 -20.60
CA ASP A 33 -2.37 -5.93 -20.26
C ASP A 33 -2.35 -4.90 -19.11
N GLY A 34 -1.41 -5.05 -18.17
CA GLY A 34 -1.17 -4.16 -17.05
C GLY A 34 -2.38 -3.95 -16.14
N LYS A 35 -3.34 -4.88 -16.11
CA LYS A 35 -4.58 -4.71 -15.35
C LYS A 35 -4.46 -5.34 -13.98
N HIS A 36 -4.55 -4.51 -12.97
CA HIS A 36 -4.41 -4.94 -11.59
C HIS A 36 -5.68 -4.62 -10.81
N THR A 37 -6.10 -5.57 -9.97
CA THR A 37 -7.17 -5.36 -9.00
C THR A 37 -6.64 -5.59 -7.61
N ILE A 38 -6.90 -4.65 -6.70
CA ILE A 38 -6.56 -4.79 -5.29
C ILE A 38 -7.81 -4.86 -4.44
N SER A 39 -7.75 -5.63 -3.36
CA SER A 39 -8.81 -5.69 -2.36
C SER A 39 -8.23 -5.42 -0.97
N ILE A 40 -8.75 -4.39 -0.32
CA ILE A 40 -8.33 -3.93 1.01
C ILE A 40 -9.43 -4.30 1.99
N HIS A 41 -9.07 -5.10 3.00
CA HIS A 41 -9.99 -5.48 4.06
C HIS A 41 -9.64 -4.75 5.36
N LEU A 42 -10.58 -3.97 5.85
CA LEU A 42 -10.43 -3.07 6.99
C LEU A 42 -11.27 -3.54 8.17
N ASP A 43 -10.78 -3.30 9.37
CA ASP A 43 -11.49 -3.55 10.62
C ASP A 43 -11.29 -2.39 11.60
N ASN A 44 -12.33 -1.58 11.75
CA ASN A 44 -12.35 -0.33 12.50
C ASN A 44 -11.17 0.59 12.16
N PHE A 45 -10.74 0.59 10.90
CA PHE A 45 -9.46 1.15 10.51
C PHE A 45 -9.54 2.67 10.32
N THR A 46 -8.59 3.37 10.93
CA THR A 46 -8.31 4.79 10.70
C THR A 46 -6.88 4.95 10.21
N GLY A 47 -6.68 5.63 9.07
CA GLY A 47 -5.34 5.86 8.52
C GLY A 47 -5.34 6.07 7.00
N LYS A 48 -4.14 6.29 6.45
CA LYS A 48 -3.91 6.42 5.01
C LYS A 48 -3.24 5.17 4.47
N VAL A 49 -3.78 4.65 3.37
CA VAL A 49 -3.21 3.54 2.61
C VAL A 49 -2.70 4.06 1.28
N TRP A 50 -1.41 3.84 1.04
CA TRP A 50 -0.70 4.20 -0.16
C TRP A 50 -0.46 2.94 -0.97
N LEU A 51 -0.69 3.03 -2.28
CA LEU A 51 -0.24 2.02 -3.23
C LEU A 51 0.99 2.58 -3.94
N GLU A 52 2.08 1.82 -3.95
CA GLU A 52 3.34 2.23 -4.56
C GLU A 52 3.75 1.21 -5.62
N GLY A 53 4.23 1.72 -6.75
CA GLY A 53 4.75 0.93 -7.85
C GLY A 53 6.19 1.33 -8.19
N THR A 54 6.89 0.43 -8.87
CA THR A 54 8.21 0.69 -9.43
C THR A 54 8.36 0.05 -10.81
N LEU A 55 9.21 0.65 -11.64
CA LEU A 55 9.64 0.10 -12.93
C LEU A 55 11.05 -0.52 -12.85
N ALA A 56 11.72 -0.40 -11.70
CA ALA A 56 13.06 -0.93 -11.51
C ALA A 56 13.02 -2.45 -11.25
N SER A 57 13.94 -3.18 -11.87
CA SER A 57 14.12 -4.63 -11.64
C SER A 57 14.73 -4.95 -10.27
N LYS A 58 15.43 -3.96 -9.68
CA LYS A 58 16.00 -3.98 -8.33
C LYS A 58 15.66 -2.65 -7.66
N PRO A 59 14.44 -2.51 -7.09
CA PRO A 59 14.03 -1.25 -6.48
C PRO A 59 14.90 -0.94 -5.27
N ARG A 60 15.34 0.31 -5.18
CA ARG A 60 16.00 0.85 -3.99
C ARG A 60 14.95 1.45 -3.09
N ASP A 61 14.93 0.98 -1.85
CA ASP A 61 14.28 1.72 -0.77
C ASP A 61 15.16 2.93 -0.50
N GLY A 62 14.62 4.13 -0.71
CA GLY A 62 15.39 5.36 -0.61
C GLY A 62 16.09 5.44 0.75
N ASP A 63 17.41 5.62 0.72
CA ASP A 63 18.19 5.93 1.91
C ASP A 63 18.17 7.46 2.11
N CYS A 64 17.96 7.92 3.34
CA CYS A 64 17.88 9.35 3.69
C CYS A 64 19.23 10.09 3.56
N THR A 65 20.22 9.49 2.89
CA THR A 65 21.64 9.89 2.96
C THR A 65 22.19 10.35 1.60
N GLU A 66 21.35 10.80 0.66
CA GLU A 66 21.81 11.39 -0.60
C GLU A 66 21.59 12.93 -0.65
N GLN A 67 22.70 13.63 -0.87
CA GLN A 67 22.85 15.10 -0.91
C GLN A 67 22.04 15.80 -2.02
N TYR A 68 21.33 15.06 -2.89
CA TYR A 68 20.60 15.60 -4.05
C TYR A 68 19.12 15.20 -4.15
N GLY A 69 18.53 14.63 -3.10
CA GLY A 69 17.08 14.36 -3.02
C GLY A 69 16.74 12.88 -2.80
N PHE A 70 15.51 12.61 -2.37
CA PHE A 70 14.97 11.27 -2.10
C PHE A 70 15.03 10.37 -3.35
N THR A 71 16.06 9.53 -3.47
CA THR A 71 16.18 8.59 -4.60
C THR A 71 15.50 7.25 -4.26
N THR A 72 14.19 7.30 -4.03
CA THR A 72 13.36 6.08 -3.95
C THR A 72 12.86 5.73 -5.35
N ASP A 73 13.01 4.47 -5.77
CA ASP A 73 12.49 3.98 -7.07
C ASP A 73 10.96 3.76 -7.05
N TRP A 74 10.32 4.09 -5.92
CA TRP A 74 8.90 3.90 -5.66
C TRP A 74 8.13 5.19 -5.88
N PHE A 75 7.04 5.10 -6.66
CA PHE A 75 6.11 6.20 -6.87
C PHE A 75 4.68 5.79 -6.49
N SER A 76 3.88 6.76 -6.06
CA SER A 76 2.50 6.51 -5.63
C SER A 76 1.55 6.35 -6.82
N ILE A 77 0.71 5.32 -6.76
CA ILE A 77 -0.34 5.05 -7.74
C ILE A 77 -1.65 5.67 -7.22
N TYR A 78 -2.28 6.47 -8.07
CA TYR A 78 -3.52 7.17 -7.72
C TYR A 78 -4.71 6.23 -7.91
N LEU A 79 -5.33 5.84 -6.79
CA LEU A 79 -6.56 5.04 -6.79
C LEU A 79 -7.83 5.91 -6.74
N THR A 80 -7.67 7.19 -6.40
CA THR A 80 -8.71 8.22 -6.44
C THR A 80 -8.20 9.42 -7.24
N PRO A 81 -9.10 10.23 -7.81
CA PRO A 81 -8.71 11.33 -8.70
C PRO A 81 -8.03 12.50 -7.98
N CYS A 82 -8.20 12.64 -6.66
CA CYS A 82 -7.77 13.82 -5.92
C CYS A 82 -6.52 13.60 -5.06
N THR A 83 -6.29 12.37 -4.57
CA THR A 83 -5.21 12.08 -3.62
C THR A 83 -4.45 10.82 -4.01
N PRO A 84 -3.12 10.78 -3.80
CA PRO A 84 -2.30 9.58 -4.04
C PRO A 84 -2.46 8.49 -2.96
N TYR A 85 -3.42 8.66 -2.04
CA TYR A 85 -3.69 7.76 -0.93
C TYR A 85 -5.20 7.59 -0.72
N LEU A 86 -5.56 6.48 -0.10
CA LEU A 86 -6.88 6.19 0.41
C LEU A 86 -6.92 6.51 1.90
N GLN A 87 -7.75 7.46 2.32
CA GLN A 87 -7.96 7.78 3.72
C GLN A 87 -9.26 7.12 4.20
N PHE A 88 -9.17 6.46 5.35
CA PHE A 88 -10.29 5.80 6.00
C PHE A 88 -10.41 6.31 7.44
N GLU A 89 -11.64 6.43 7.93
CA GLU A 89 -11.96 6.93 9.27
C GLU A 89 -12.95 5.98 9.95
N GLN A 90 -12.45 5.19 10.91
CA GLN A 90 -13.23 4.18 11.65
C GLN A 90 -14.03 3.25 10.73
N GLU A 91 -13.40 2.78 9.65
CA GLU A 91 -14.09 2.01 8.61
C GLU A 91 -13.88 0.50 8.78
N THR A 92 -14.98 -0.25 8.71
CA THR A 92 -14.99 -1.72 8.61
C THR A 92 -15.63 -2.12 7.30
N SER A 93 -14.81 -2.37 6.29
CA SER A 93 -15.27 -2.62 4.92
C SER A 93 -14.29 -3.47 4.14
N SER A 94 -14.71 -3.89 2.95
CA SER A 94 -13.86 -4.56 1.97
C SER A 94 -13.96 -3.79 0.66
N ASN A 95 -12.93 -2.98 0.38
CA ASN A 95 -12.91 -2.08 -0.77
C ASN A 95 -12.05 -2.66 -1.89
N GLY A 96 -12.58 -2.65 -3.11
CA GLY A 96 -11.89 -3.11 -4.32
C GLY A 96 -11.53 -1.94 -5.23
N TYR A 97 -10.30 -1.90 -5.73
CA TYR A 97 -9.85 -0.89 -6.68
C TYR A 97 -9.19 -1.56 -7.88
N VAL A 98 -9.44 -1.01 -9.06
CA VAL A 98 -8.82 -1.45 -10.32
C VAL A 98 -7.93 -0.32 -10.81
N PHE A 99 -6.72 -0.65 -11.22
CA PHE A 99 -5.82 0.29 -11.87
C PHE A 99 -5.08 -0.40 -13.01
N GLU A 100 -4.62 0.41 -13.95
CA GLU A 100 -3.91 -0.05 -15.13
C GLU A 100 -2.51 0.55 -15.15
N GLY A 101 -1.50 -0.27 -15.42
CA GLY A 101 -0.12 0.14 -15.54
C GLY A 101 0.83 -1.04 -15.56
N ASN A 102 1.93 -0.87 -16.29
CA ASN A 102 2.93 -1.90 -16.44
C ASN A 102 4.01 -1.77 -15.35
N PHE A 103 3.70 -2.26 -14.14
CA PHE A 103 4.60 -2.16 -12.98
C PHE A 103 5.41 -3.44 -12.81
N VAL A 104 6.68 -3.31 -12.39
CA VAL A 104 7.54 -4.46 -12.10
C VAL A 104 7.27 -4.98 -10.69
N TYR A 105 7.21 -4.08 -9.72
CA TYR A 105 6.77 -4.40 -8.36
C TYR A 105 5.69 -3.44 -7.87
N LEU A 106 4.84 -3.96 -7.00
CA LEU A 106 3.81 -3.23 -6.27
C LEU A 106 3.96 -3.50 -4.78
N ARG A 107 3.74 -2.48 -3.96
CA ARG A 107 3.65 -2.63 -2.50
C ARG A 107 2.60 -1.70 -1.92
N VAL A 108 2.18 -2.00 -0.71
CA VAL A 108 1.22 -1.20 0.05
C VAL A 108 1.92 -0.59 1.26
N ARG A 109 1.72 0.70 1.49
CA ARG A 109 2.22 1.40 2.67
C ARG A 109 1.05 1.95 3.49
N LEU A 110 1.02 1.59 4.76
CA LEU A 110 0.19 2.19 5.79
C LEU A 110 0.94 3.36 6.40
N ASP A 111 0.27 4.51 6.46
CA ASP A 111 0.75 5.74 7.08
C ASP A 111 -0.35 6.36 7.95
N ARG A 112 0.01 6.69 9.20
CA ARG A 112 -0.86 7.34 10.19
C ARG A 112 -0.23 8.60 10.79
N SER A 113 0.89 9.08 10.23
CA SER A 113 1.65 10.24 10.72
C SER A 113 0.84 11.54 10.82
N TYR A 114 -0.25 11.65 10.05
CA TYR A 114 -1.15 12.81 10.09
C TYR A 114 -2.02 12.89 11.35
N ILE A 115 -2.18 11.79 12.11
CA ILE A 115 -3.01 11.76 13.30
C ILE A 115 -2.25 12.44 14.45
N GLN A 116 -2.88 13.46 15.04
CA GLN A 116 -2.36 14.20 16.18
C GLN A 116 -3.38 14.25 17.32
N PRO A 117 -2.98 14.04 18.59
CA PRO A 117 -1.63 13.71 19.05
C PRO A 117 -1.18 12.31 18.58
N VAL A 118 0.13 12.12 18.42
CA VAL A 118 0.68 10.79 18.11
C VAL A 118 0.33 9.87 19.29
N PRO A 119 -0.36 8.75 19.05
CA PRO A 119 -0.67 7.81 20.12
C PRO A 119 0.60 7.10 20.56
N ASP A 120 1.01 7.35 21.81
CA ASP A 120 2.28 6.83 22.36
C ASP A 120 2.13 5.44 23.01
N ASN A 121 0.90 4.97 23.23
CA ASN A 121 0.60 3.72 23.92
C ASN A 121 -0.10 2.69 23.03
N HIS A 122 0.14 1.40 23.29
CA HIS A 122 -0.51 0.29 22.58
C HIS A 122 -2.04 0.30 22.63
N PHE A 123 -2.64 0.85 23.69
CA PHE A 123 -4.11 0.96 23.81
C PHE A 123 -4.70 2.00 22.85
N ASP A 124 -4.00 3.11 22.64
CA ASP A 124 -4.42 4.16 21.70
C ASP A 124 -4.14 3.74 20.25
N LEU A 125 -3.20 2.83 20.02
CA LEU A 125 -2.98 2.21 18.72
C LEU A 125 -4.08 1.18 18.37
N ALA A 126 -4.65 0.51 19.37
CA ALA A 126 -5.74 -0.44 19.18
C ALA A 126 -7.06 0.25 18.79
N THR A 127 -7.28 1.49 19.23
CA THR A 127 -8.48 2.27 18.85
C THR A 127 -8.47 2.70 17.39
N LEU A 128 -7.29 2.78 16.76
CA LEU A 128 -7.14 3.08 15.33
C LEU A 128 -7.48 1.89 14.41
N GLY A 129 -7.76 0.71 14.97
CA GLY A 129 -8.08 -0.51 14.24
C GLY A 129 -6.96 -1.01 13.34
N THR A 130 -7.29 -1.95 12.44
CA THR A 130 -6.30 -2.72 11.68
C THR A 130 -6.67 -2.90 10.22
N ILE A 131 -5.65 -3.03 9.37
CA ILE A 131 -5.81 -3.62 8.05
C ILE A 131 -5.68 -5.12 8.25
N ARG A 132 -6.71 -5.89 7.91
CA ARG A 132 -6.69 -7.35 8.09
C ARG A 132 -5.82 -8.02 7.04
N LYS A 133 -5.99 -7.61 5.79
CA LYS A 133 -5.21 -8.07 4.65
C LYS A 133 -5.43 -7.16 3.45
N VAL A 134 -4.42 -7.10 2.60
CA VAL A 134 -4.53 -6.50 1.27
C VAL A 134 -4.11 -7.54 0.22
N LEU A 135 -4.98 -7.75 -0.76
CA LEU A 135 -4.82 -8.75 -1.81
C LEU A 135 -4.59 -8.07 -3.17
N LEU A 136 -3.71 -8.65 -3.98
CA LEU A 136 -3.50 -8.31 -5.38
C LEU A 136 -4.02 -9.44 -6.27
N ASN A 137 -4.72 -9.07 -7.33
CA ASN A 137 -5.09 -9.94 -8.43
C ASN A 137 -4.56 -9.34 -9.74
N HIS A 138 -3.82 -10.14 -10.50
CA HIS A 138 -3.28 -9.83 -11.82
C HIS A 138 -3.31 -11.10 -12.67
#